data_AF-A0A519KS54-F1
#
_entry.id   AF-A0A519KS54-F1
#
_cell.length_a   1.000
_cell.length_b   1.000
_cell.length_c   1.000
_cell.angle_alpha   90.00
_cell.angle_beta   90.00
_cell.angle_gamma   90.00
#
_symmetry.space_group_name_H-M   'P 1'
#
loop_
_entity.id
_entity.type
_entity.pdbx_description
1 polymer ?
#
loop_
_entity_poly.entity_id
_entity_poly.type
_entity_poly.pdbx_seq_one_letter_code
_entity_poly.pdbx_strand_id
1 'polypeptide(L)'
;LTALRVTMSDNVGVVRDAEGLTRALVLMERLEQVARGALPILAARLIAGAALERRESRGGHYRSDYPNTNAGARHTRLHRDPAVAVAAE
;
A
#
# COMPACT_ATOMS: atom_id res chain seq x y z
N LEU A 1 -6.17 9.58 -12.07
CA LEU A 1 -5.00 8.68 -12.21
C LEU A 1 -3.64 9.37 -12.05
N THR A 2 -3.43 10.61 -12.48
CA THR A 2 -2.14 11.32 -12.29
C THR A 2 -1.74 11.45 -10.81
N ALA A 3 -2.65 11.87 -9.94
CA ALA A 3 -2.41 11.96 -8.50
C ALA A 3 -1.97 10.61 -7.88
N LEU A 4 -2.59 9.50 -8.34
CA LEU A 4 -2.21 8.16 -7.91
C LEU A 4 -0.77 7.82 -8.33
N ARG A 5 -0.40 8.10 -9.58
CA ARG A 5 0.96 7.84 -10.09
C ARG A 5 2.02 8.63 -9.32
N VAL A 6 1.79 9.93 -9.12
CA VAL A 6 2.69 10.79 -8.34
C VAL A 6 2.86 10.24 -6.92
N THR A 7 1.75 9.92 -6.26
CA THR A 7 1.78 9.41 -4.88
C THR A 7 2.48 8.06 -4.74
N MET A 8 2.28 7.16 -5.70
CA MET A 8 2.97 5.86 -5.73
C MET A 8 4.47 6.04 -5.93
N SER A 9 4.90 6.95 -6.81
CA SER A 9 6.32 7.27 -7.00
C SER A 9 6.94 7.88 -5.74
N ASP A 10 6.29 8.86 -5.14
CA ASP A 10 6.85 9.63 -4.03
C ASP A 10 6.88 8.86 -2.71
N ASN A 11 5.88 8.01 -2.46
CA ASN A 11 5.68 7.41 -1.13
C ASN A 11 5.74 5.88 -1.12
N VAL A 12 5.66 5.22 -2.28
CA VAL A 12 5.63 3.74 -2.41
C VAL A 12 6.76 3.26 -3.35
N GLY A 13 7.70 4.15 -3.68
CA GLY A 13 8.87 3.92 -4.52
C GLY A 13 9.95 3.08 -3.86
N VAL A 14 11.22 3.35 -4.17
CA VAL A 14 12.35 2.53 -3.68
C VAL A 14 12.50 2.62 -2.17
N VAL A 15 12.51 3.85 -1.64
CA VAL A 15 12.58 4.14 -0.21
C VAL A 15 11.18 4.39 0.32
N ARG A 16 10.84 3.73 1.41
CA ARG A 16 9.52 3.81 2.03
C ARG A 16 9.67 3.99 3.53
N ASP A 17 8.68 4.61 4.15
CA ASP A 17 8.50 4.66 5.60
C ASP A 17 7.00 4.58 5.95
N ALA A 18 6.69 4.38 7.23
CA ALA A 18 5.32 4.32 7.69
C ALA A 18 4.51 5.60 7.35
N GLU A 19 5.14 6.78 7.37
CA GLU A 19 4.45 8.05 7.15
C GLU A 19 3.99 8.18 5.69
N GLY A 20 4.89 7.99 4.74
CA GLY A 20 4.60 8.01 3.31
C GLY A 20 3.58 6.94 2.91
N LEU A 21 3.75 5.71 3.41
CA LEU A 21 2.80 4.63 3.13
C LEU A 21 1.40 4.95 3.65
N THR A 22 1.29 5.57 4.83
CA THR A 22 0.00 6.00 5.39
C THR A 22 -0.62 7.13 4.57
N ARG A 23 0.17 8.14 4.17
CA ARG A 23 -0.31 9.22 3.27
C ARG A 23 -0.84 8.66 1.95
N ALA A 24 -0.15 7.67 1.38
CA ALA A 24 -0.58 7.03 0.14
C ALA A 24 -1.93 6.31 0.30
N LEU A 25 -2.13 5.57 1.39
CA LEU A 25 -3.39 4.88 1.69
C LEU A 25 -4.55 5.86 1.87
N VAL A 26 -4.35 6.98 2.56
CA VAL A 26 -5.37 8.04 2.74
C VAL A 26 -5.77 8.64 1.39
N LEU A 27 -4.82 8.88 0.49
CA LEU A 27 -5.18 9.36 -0.86
C LEU A 27 -6.00 8.32 -1.62
N MET A 28 -5.64 7.04 -1.57
CA MET A 28 -6.37 5.97 -2.26
C MET A 28 -7.82 5.87 -1.78
N GLU A 29 -8.06 6.01 -0.48
CA GLU A 29 -9.41 6.05 0.09
C GLU A 29 -10.24 7.20 -0.50
N ARG A 30 -9.65 8.40 -0.63
CA ARG A 30 -10.30 9.55 -1.27
C ARG A 30 -10.57 9.31 -2.76
N LEU A 31 -9.60 8.73 -3.47
CA LEU A 31 -9.73 8.45 -4.90
C LEU A 31 -10.80 7.40 -5.18
N GLU A 32 -10.99 6.42 -4.29
CA GLU A 32 -12.03 5.40 -4.42
C GLU A 32 -13.45 6.01 -4.36
N GLN A 33 -13.63 7.12 -3.62
CA GLN A 33 -14.93 7.80 -3.55
C GLN A 33 -15.34 8.44 -4.89
N VAL A 34 -14.36 8.87 -5.69
CA VAL A 34 -14.60 9.56 -6.97
C VAL A 34 -14.43 8.67 -8.19
N ALA A 35 -13.75 7.53 -8.04
CA ALA A 35 -13.44 6.58 -9.11
C ALA A 35 -13.65 5.14 -8.61
N ARG A 36 -14.86 4.87 -8.09
CA ARG A 36 -15.23 3.56 -7.53
C ARG A 36 -14.96 2.43 -8.50
N GLY A 37 -14.30 1.37 -8.01
CA GLY A 37 -14.01 0.17 -8.78
C GLY A 37 -12.83 0.30 -9.75
N ALA A 38 -12.11 1.43 -9.75
CA ALA A 38 -10.91 1.57 -10.58
C ALA A 38 -9.80 0.63 -10.09
N LEU A 39 -9.54 -0.43 -10.87
CA LEU A 39 -8.53 -1.45 -10.56
C LEU A 39 -7.13 -0.90 -10.19
N PRO A 40 -6.62 0.20 -10.80
CA PRO A 40 -5.35 0.78 -10.38
C PRO A 40 -5.33 1.25 -8.92
N ILE A 41 -6.45 1.76 -8.39
CA ILE A 41 -6.56 2.20 -6.99
C ILE A 41 -6.53 0.98 -6.07
N LEU A 42 -7.28 -0.07 -6.42
CA LEU A 42 -7.27 -1.34 -5.68
C LEU A 42 -5.86 -1.94 -5.62
N ALA A 43 -5.17 -2.05 -6.76
CA ALA A 43 -3.82 -2.58 -6.83
C ALA A 43 -2.84 -1.75 -5.98
N ALA A 44 -2.90 -0.41 -6.09
CA ALA A 44 -2.08 0.49 -5.31
C ALA A 44 -2.30 0.32 -3.80
N ARG A 45 -3.56 0.12 -3.37
CA ARG A 45 -3.93 -0.07 -1.96
C ARG A 45 -3.40 -1.39 -1.40
N LEU A 46 -3.45 -2.46 -2.20
CA LEU A 46 -2.85 -3.75 -1.83
C LEU A 46 -1.32 -3.64 -1.68
N ILE A 47 -0.65 -2.94 -2.61
CA ILE A 47 0.81 -2.74 -2.57
C ILE A 47 1.20 -1.92 -1.33
N ALA A 48 0.57 -0.76 -1.11
CA ALA A 48 0.90 0.13 0.00
C ALA A 48 0.56 -0.51 1.36
N GLY A 49 -0.58 -1.21 1.45
CA GLY A 49 -0.97 -1.94 2.67
C GLY A 49 0.01 -3.05 3.01
N ALA A 50 0.39 -3.89 2.04
CA ALA A 50 1.38 -4.94 2.25
C ALA A 50 2.75 -4.36 2.65
N ALA A 51 3.14 -3.24 2.02
CA ALA A 51 4.39 -2.57 2.33
C ALA A 51 4.40 -1.98 3.75
N LEU A 52 3.25 -1.47 4.24
CA LEU A 52 3.12 -0.90 5.58
C LEU A 52 3.17 -1.98 6.66
N GLU A 53 2.50 -3.11 6.44
CA GLU A 53 2.50 -4.26 7.35
C GLU A 53 3.90 -4.89 7.47
N ARG A 54 4.67 -4.90 6.38
CA ARG A 54 6.03 -5.46 6.36
C ARG A 54 7.03 -4.54 7.08
N ARG A 55 7.38 -4.92 8.32
CA ARG A 55 8.35 -4.22 9.19
C ARG A 55 9.76 -4.82 9.10
N GLU A 56 10.32 -4.84 7.90
CA GLU A 56 11.71 -5.21 7.61
C GLU A 56 12.10 -4.68 6.23
N SER A 57 13.40 -4.72 5.92
CA SER A 57 13.90 -4.51 4.56
C SER A 57 14.44 -5.83 3.99
N ARG A 58 14.01 -6.20 2.78
CA ARG A 58 14.42 -7.43 2.10
C ARG A 58 14.22 -7.31 0.58
N GLY A 59 15.29 -7.51 -0.19
CA GLY A 59 15.23 -7.44 -1.66
C GLY A 59 14.78 -6.05 -2.14
N GLY A 60 13.86 -6.00 -3.11
CA GLY A 60 13.30 -4.73 -3.63
C GLY A 60 12.37 -3.98 -2.68
N HIS A 61 12.11 -4.54 -1.49
CA HIS A 61 11.36 -3.87 -0.43
C HIS A 61 12.31 -3.26 0.60
N TYR A 62 12.48 -1.94 0.56
CA TYR A 62 13.25 -1.18 1.55
C TYR A 62 12.34 -0.26 2.37
N ARG A 63 12.50 -0.29 3.69
CA ARG A 63 11.82 0.51 4.72
C ARG A 63 12.90 1.24 5.52
N SER A 64 12.99 2.56 5.40
CA SER A 64 14.00 3.35 6.12
C SER A 64 13.80 3.31 7.64
N ASP A 65 12.55 3.14 8.08
CA ASP A 65 12.15 2.94 9.48
C ASP A 65 12.33 1.48 9.96
N TYR A 66 12.62 0.55 9.06
CA TYR A 66 12.97 -0.86 9.36
C TYR A 66 14.09 -1.34 8.42
N PRO A 67 15.32 -0.83 8.56
CA PRO A 67 16.39 -1.01 7.56
C PRO A 67 16.95 -2.42 7.54
N ASN A 68 16.72 -3.21 8.59
CA ASN A 68 17.26 -4.55 8.75
C ASN A 68 16.28 -5.62 8.26
N THR A 69 16.84 -6.76 7.88
CA THR A 69 16.10 -7.96 7.53
C THR A 69 15.75 -8.77 8.79
N ASN A 70 14.53 -9.31 8.87
CA ASN A 70 14.13 -10.18 9.99
C ASN A 70 14.74 -11.58 9.87
N ALA A 71 14.83 -12.29 11.00
CA ALA A 71 15.43 -13.63 11.08
C ALA A 71 14.79 -14.66 10.12
N GLY A 72 13.49 -14.54 9.82
CA GLY A 72 12.79 -15.44 8.92
C GLY A 72 12.05 -14.69 7.82
N ALA A 73 12.13 -15.19 6.58
CA ALA A 73 11.29 -14.72 5.51
C ALA A 73 9.85 -15.21 5.70
N ARG A 74 8.88 -14.31 5.53
CA ARG A 74 7.44 -14.59 5.53
C ARG A 74 6.79 -13.85 4.37
N HIS A 75 5.82 -14.50 3.74
CA HIS A 75 4.97 -13.87 2.73
C HIS A 75 3.89 -13.02 3.41
N THR A 76 3.74 -11.78 2.95
CA THR A 76 2.56 -10.96 3.28
C THR A 76 1.39 -11.47 2.44
N ARG A 77 0.26 -11.76 3.09
CA ARG A 77 -0.97 -12.23 2.44
C ARG A 77 -2.08 -11.27 2.81
N LEU A 78 -2.72 -10.68 1.81
CA LEU A 78 -3.84 -9.77 1.99
C LEU A 78 -5.12 -10.43 1.50
N HIS A 79 -6.22 -10.15 2.19
CA HIS A 79 -7.56 -10.53 1.78
C HIS A 79 -8.41 -9.26 1.77
N ARG A 80 -9.31 -9.14 0.79
CA ARG A 80 -10.41 -8.19 0.92
C ARG A 80 -11.44 -8.83 1.82
N ASP A 81 -11.83 -8.14 2.89
CA ASP A 81 -12.97 -8.59 3.68
C ASP A 81 -14.23 -8.55 2.80
N PRO A 82 -14.88 -9.70 2.54
CA PRO A 82 -16.10 -9.73 1.74
C PRO A 82 -17.23 -8.93 2.40
N ALA A 83 -17.28 -8.81 3.73
CA ALA A 83 -18.33 -8.05 4.42
C ALA A 83 -18.29 -6.55 4.09
N VAL A 84 -17.10 -5.99 3.82
CA VAL A 84 -16.91 -4.59 3.44
C VAL A 84 -17.21 -4.34 1.95
N ALA A 85 -17.23 -5.40 1.13
CA ALA A 85 -17.52 -5.29 -0.30
C ALA A 85 -19.01 -5.16 -0.63
N VAL A 86 -19.88 -5.77 0.20
CA VAL A 86 -21.34 -5.81 -0.02
C VAL A 86 -22.03 -4.50 0.40
N ALA A 87 -21.44 -3.74 1.32
CA ALA A 87 -21.98 -2.45 1.77
C ALA A 87 -21.82 -1.29 0.75
N ALA A 88 -21.29 -1.58 -0.45
CA ALA A 88 -20.98 -0.59 -1.48
C ALA A 88 -21.84 -0.73 -2.75
N GLU A 89 -22.87 -1.59 -2.74
CA GLU A 89 -23.99 -1.58 -3.70
C GLU A 89 -25.18 -0.79 -3.13
#